data_AF-A0A5D2X8K9-F1
#
_entry.id   AF-A0A5D2X8K9-F1
#
_cell.length_a   1.000
_cell.length_b   1.000
_cell.length_c   1.000
_cell.angle_alpha   90.00
_cell.angle_beta   90.00
_cell.angle_gamma   90.00
#
_symmetry.space_group_name_H-M   'P 1'
#
loop_
_entity.id
_entity.type
_entity.pdbx_description
1 polymer ?
#
loop_
_entity_poly.entity_id
_entity_poly.type
_entity_poly.pdbx_seq_one_letter_code
_entity_poly.pdbx_strand_id
1 'polypeptide(L)'
;MWNGEHILMLKGVNSEGKRRGGGFNKVSKLSQQLQELLGVPEMARTEVVKQMWVYIREKNLQDPVNKKNIICDEPLHALFGVESIDMFQMNKALSKHILPLDSDEVKSTEKEKPRKHEREEDPDEAKGKEKRQKGFLAPLQLSDALVKFLGTGENELTRAVVIKRMWDYIKENNLQDPADKRKVICDEKLKELFEVETFHGFTVTKLLAAHFLKS
;
A
#
# COMPACT_ATOMS: atom_id res chain seq x y z
N MET A 1 7.29 -18.68 24.08
CA MET A 1 8.69 -18.55 24.52
C MET A 1 9.55 -19.05 23.39
N TRP A 2 10.28 -18.16 22.72
CA TRP A 2 11.39 -18.55 21.86
C TRP A 2 12.55 -17.68 22.30
N ASN A 3 13.48 -18.34 22.99
CA ASN A 3 14.65 -17.77 23.61
C ASN A 3 15.64 -17.32 22.55
N GLY A 4 16.39 -16.29 22.88
CA GLY A 4 17.48 -15.79 22.07
C GLY A 4 18.64 -16.76 22.00
N GLU A 5 19.38 -16.65 20.92
CA GLU A 5 20.84 -16.73 20.80
C GLU A 5 21.13 -16.61 19.30
N HIS A 6 21.83 -15.54 18.90
CA HIS A 6 22.80 -15.48 17.79
C HIS A 6 23.01 -14.01 17.37
N ILE A 7 23.79 -13.30 18.17
CA ILE A 7 24.73 -12.34 17.60
C ILE A 7 25.81 -13.21 16.93
N LEU A 8 25.81 -13.26 15.60
CA LEU A 8 26.99 -13.68 14.85
C LEU A 8 27.32 -12.63 13.80
N MET A 9 28.54 -12.10 13.95
CA MET A 9 29.30 -11.44 12.91
C MET A 9 29.28 -12.23 11.59
N LEU A 10 29.11 -11.48 10.51
CA LEU A 10 29.69 -11.66 9.17
C LEU A 10 30.20 -13.06 8.81
N LYS A 11 29.42 -13.78 8.00
CA LYS A 11 29.94 -14.71 7.00
C LYS A 11 29.35 -14.34 5.65
N GLY A 12 30.23 -14.00 4.71
CA GLY A 12 29.87 -13.67 3.33
C GLY A 12 28.96 -14.73 2.72
N VAL A 13 27.84 -14.29 2.16
CA VAL A 13 27.01 -15.15 1.32
C VAL A 13 27.63 -15.14 -0.07
N ASN A 14 28.42 -16.19 -0.31
CA ASN A 14 28.80 -16.67 -1.61
C ASN A 14 27.53 -16.86 -2.47
N SER A 15 27.61 -16.40 -3.71
CA SER A 15 26.70 -16.73 -4.81
C SER A 15 26.41 -18.23 -4.87
N GLU A 16 25.12 -18.60 -4.94
CA GLU A 16 24.53 -19.52 -5.94
C GLU A 16 23.14 -20.00 -5.48
N GLY A 17 22.14 -19.78 -6.34
CA GLY A 17 20.76 -20.19 -6.07
C GLY A 17 19.80 -19.60 -7.09
N LYS A 18 19.95 -20.00 -8.35
CA LYS A 18 19.13 -19.60 -9.49
C LYS A 18 17.66 -19.99 -9.27
N ARG A 19 16.91 -19.15 -8.55
CA ARG A 19 15.45 -19.23 -8.50
C ARG A 19 14.88 -18.18 -9.44
N ARG A 20 14.21 -18.66 -10.49
CA ARG A 20 13.44 -17.86 -11.45
C ARG A 20 12.27 -17.23 -10.69
N GLY A 21 12.55 -16.16 -9.94
CA GLY A 21 11.57 -15.38 -9.20
C GLY A 21 11.24 -14.12 -10.00
N GLY A 22 9.94 -13.82 -10.17
CA GLY A 22 9.50 -12.54 -10.72
C GLY A 22 10.15 -11.34 -10.00
N GLY A 23 10.04 -10.15 -10.60
CA GLY A 23 10.85 -8.95 -10.27
C GLY A 23 10.98 -8.53 -8.80
N PHE A 24 10.21 -9.11 -7.88
CA PHE A 24 10.32 -8.95 -6.43
C PHE A 24 11.60 -9.54 -5.81
N ASN A 25 12.19 -10.58 -6.41
CA ASN A 25 13.45 -11.17 -5.94
C ASN A 25 14.68 -10.62 -6.68
N LYS A 26 14.53 -9.53 -7.45
CA LYS A 26 15.67 -8.87 -8.09
C LYS A 26 16.58 -8.31 -6.98
N VAL A 27 17.85 -8.71 -6.99
CA VAL A 27 18.88 -8.13 -6.14
C VAL A 27 19.10 -6.68 -6.59
N SER A 28 19.26 -5.78 -5.62
CA SER A 28 19.41 -4.35 -5.83
C SER A 28 20.54 -3.81 -4.96
N LYS A 29 21.21 -2.74 -5.42
CA LYS A 29 22.19 -2.03 -4.59
C LYS A 29 21.48 -1.25 -3.51
N LEU A 30 22.06 -1.21 -2.32
CA LEU A 30 21.52 -0.43 -1.20
C LEU A 30 22.26 0.91 -1.10
N SER A 31 21.56 1.97 -0.70
CA SER A 31 22.21 3.25 -0.37
C SER A 31 23.11 3.08 0.87
N GLN A 32 24.14 3.92 1.00
CA GLN A 32 25.09 3.87 2.13
C GLN A 32 24.41 3.77 3.50
N GLN A 33 23.34 4.54 3.75
CA GLN A 33 22.60 4.50 5.02
C GLN A 33 21.95 3.14 5.31
N LEU A 34 21.45 2.44 4.28
CA LEU A 34 20.93 1.08 4.43
C LEU A 34 22.05 0.06 4.63
N GLN A 35 23.21 0.28 4.00
CA GLN A 35 24.38 -0.57 4.17
C GLN A 35 24.94 -0.48 5.59
N GLU A 36 24.97 0.73 6.18
CA GLU A 36 25.39 0.94 7.57
C GLU A 36 24.48 0.20 8.56
N LEU A 37 23.17 0.17 8.29
CA LEU A 37 22.19 -0.51 9.14
C LEU A 37 22.18 -2.04 8.96
N LEU A 38 22.34 -2.52 7.73
CA LEU A 38 22.20 -3.95 7.39
C LEU A 38 23.53 -4.70 7.23
N GLY A 39 24.64 -3.97 7.11
CA GLY A 39 25.99 -4.52 6.91
C GLY A 39 26.21 -5.17 5.54
N VAL A 40 25.32 -4.96 4.57
CA VAL A 40 25.37 -5.59 3.25
C VAL A 40 25.24 -4.55 2.12
N PRO A 41 26.01 -4.67 1.03
CA PRO A 41 25.96 -3.72 -0.08
C PRO A 41 24.76 -3.94 -1.01
N GLU A 42 24.28 -5.17 -1.11
CA GLU A 42 23.25 -5.56 -2.08
C GLU A 42 22.27 -6.55 -1.47
N MET A 43 20.99 -6.36 -1.75
CA MET A 43 19.93 -7.24 -1.24
C MET A 43 18.65 -7.10 -2.08
N ALA A 44 17.86 -8.16 -2.17
CA ALA A 44 16.54 -8.10 -2.78
C ALA A 44 15.59 -7.25 -1.93
N ARG A 45 14.67 -6.52 -2.57
CA ARG A 45 13.73 -5.64 -1.88
C ARG A 45 12.93 -6.33 -0.77
N THR A 46 12.51 -7.57 -1.01
CA THR A 46 11.77 -8.39 -0.04
C THR A 46 12.60 -8.69 1.21
N GLU A 47 13.88 -9.00 1.03
CA GLU A 47 14.81 -9.27 2.12
C GLU A 47 15.14 -7.99 2.91
N VAL A 48 15.29 -6.83 2.26
CA VAL A 48 15.48 -5.53 2.95
C VAL A 48 14.32 -5.25 3.90
N VAL A 49 13.08 -5.39 3.40
CA VAL A 49 11.87 -5.16 4.21
C VAL A 49 11.82 -6.14 5.39
N LYS A 50 12.17 -7.41 5.15
CA LYS A 50 12.19 -8.45 6.19
C LYS A 50 13.22 -8.14 7.28
N GLN A 51 14.45 -7.78 6.92
CA GLN A 51 15.49 -7.41 7.87
C GLN A 51 15.09 -6.19 8.70
N MET A 52 14.39 -5.23 8.09
CA MET A 52 13.90 -4.07 8.81
C MET A 52 12.85 -4.42 9.86
N TRP A 53 11.95 -5.33 9.55
CA TRP A 53 11.00 -5.85 10.54
C TRP A 53 11.64 -6.69 11.65
N VAL A 54 12.78 -7.33 11.39
CA VAL A 54 13.56 -8.02 12.43
C VAL A 54 14.12 -6.97 13.39
N TYR A 55 14.84 -5.98 12.86
CA TYR A 55 15.43 -4.89 13.64
C TYR A 55 14.40 -4.13 14.51
N ILE A 56 13.26 -3.75 13.92
CA ILE A 56 12.16 -3.05 14.61
C ILE A 56 11.61 -3.87 15.78
N ARG A 57 11.49 -5.19 15.61
CA ARG A 57 10.98 -6.09 16.66
C ARG A 57 12.01 -6.34 17.75
N GLU A 58 13.27 -6.52 17.38
CA GLU A 58 14.36 -6.72 18.35
C GLU A 58 14.53 -5.50 19.26
N LYS A 59 14.42 -4.30 18.70
CA LYS A 59 14.50 -3.04 19.46
C LYS A 59 13.17 -2.58 20.05
N ASN A 60 12.09 -3.35 19.91
CA ASN A 60 10.74 -3.00 20.39
C ASN A 60 10.28 -1.59 19.94
N LEU A 61 10.56 -1.22 18.70
CA LEU A 61 10.30 0.10 18.14
C LEU A 61 8.87 0.27 17.62
N GLN A 62 7.98 -0.69 17.84
CA GLN A 62 6.56 -0.52 17.52
C GLN A 62 5.88 0.31 18.59
N ASP A 63 5.04 1.25 18.17
CA ASP A 63 4.23 2.03 19.08
C ASP A 63 3.28 1.09 19.87
N PRO A 64 3.30 1.14 21.23
CA PRO A 64 2.52 0.25 22.06
C PRO A 64 1.00 0.48 21.95
N VAL A 65 0.58 1.68 21.55
CA VAL A 65 -0.82 2.07 21.37
C VAL A 65 -1.28 1.76 19.93
N ASN A 66 -0.45 2.07 18.94
CA ASN A 66 -0.76 1.84 17.53
C ASN A 66 0.34 1.01 16.85
N LYS A 67 0.23 -0.32 16.92
CA LYS A 67 1.22 -1.29 16.35
C LYS A 67 1.50 -1.15 14.85
N LYS A 68 0.79 -0.29 14.13
CA LYS A 68 1.06 0.04 12.72
C LYS A 68 2.17 1.09 12.59
N ASN A 69 2.36 1.90 13.63
CA ASN A 69 3.35 2.94 13.69
C ASN A 69 4.66 2.42 14.28
N ILE A 70 5.77 2.83 13.69
CA ILE A 70 7.13 2.50 14.10
C ILE A 70 7.77 3.79 14.60
N ILE A 71 8.31 3.76 15.80
CA ILE A 71 9.08 4.84 16.41
C ILE A 71 10.51 4.73 15.87
N CYS A 72 10.98 5.74 15.16
CA CYS A 72 12.31 5.72 14.59
C CYS A 72 13.35 5.99 15.69
N ASP A 73 14.24 5.04 15.93
CA ASP A 73 15.46 5.28 16.70
C ASP A 73 16.48 6.06 15.86
N GLU A 74 17.64 6.39 16.44
CA GLU A 74 18.66 7.22 15.77
C GLU A 74 19.06 6.72 14.36
N PRO A 75 19.33 5.41 14.13
CA PRO A 75 19.60 4.89 12.79
C PRO A 75 18.39 4.96 11.84
N LEU A 76 17.17 4.64 12.30
CA LEU A 76 15.98 4.75 11.47
C LEU A 76 15.62 6.20 11.16
N HIS A 77 15.89 7.11 12.09
CA HIS A 77 15.71 8.53 11.90
C HIS A 77 16.73 9.07 10.89
N ALA A 78 17.99 8.63 10.93
CA ALA A 78 18.98 8.96 9.91
C ALA A 78 18.57 8.46 8.52
N LEU A 79 17.96 7.27 8.44
CA LEU A 79 17.51 6.67 7.19
C LEU A 79 16.23 7.34 6.62
N PHE A 80 15.21 7.53 7.44
CA PHE A 80 13.90 8.00 6.99
C PHE A 80 13.67 9.50 7.17
N GLY A 81 14.45 10.17 8.03
CA GLY A 81 14.33 11.59 8.34
C GLY A 81 13.02 11.96 9.06
N VAL A 82 12.40 11.01 9.75
CA VAL A 82 11.13 11.17 10.47
C VAL A 82 11.21 10.47 11.82
N GLU A 83 10.55 11.03 12.84
CA GLU A 83 10.49 10.49 14.20
C GLU A 83 9.61 9.24 14.31
N SER A 84 8.58 9.13 13.48
CA SER A 84 7.76 7.92 13.38
C SER A 84 7.24 7.69 11.96
N ILE A 85 6.97 6.42 11.64
CA ILE A 85 6.64 5.98 10.30
C ILE A 85 5.68 4.78 10.33
N ASP A 86 4.66 4.80 9.46
CA ASP A 86 3.75 3.67 9.24
C ASP A 86 4.36 2.63 8.28
N MET A 87 3.90 1.37 8.33
CA MET A 87 4.33 0.28 7.46
C MET A 87 4.33 0.65 5.96
N PHE A 88 3.29 1.36 5.49
CA PHE A 88 3.21 1.78 4.08
C PHE A 88 4.25 2.86 3.75
N GLN A 89 4.46 3.80 4.67
CA GLN A 89 5.45 4.85 4.51
C GLN A 89 6.86 4.26 4.54
N MET A 90 7.14 3.26 5.37
CA MET A 90 8.42 2.54 5.41
C MET A 90 8.73 1.90 4.05
N ASN A 91 7.79 1.15 3.48
CA ASN A 91 8.01 0.53 2.16
C ASN A 91 8.20 1.59 1.05
N LYS A 92 7.52 2.74 1.15
CA LYS A 92 7.73 3.86 0.24
C LYS A 92 9.13 4.47 0.41
N ALA A 93 9.56 4.73 1.64
CA ALA A 93 10.86 5.30 1.96
C ALA A 93 11.99 4.39 1.50
N LEU A 94 11.92 3.08 1.79
CA LEU A 94 12.90 2.08 1.35
C LEU A 94 13.10 2.06 -0.17
N SER A 95 12.05 2.36 -0.97
CA SER A 95 12.19 2.44 -2.43
C SER A 95 13.24 3.44 -2.90
N LYS A 96 13.48 4.51 -2.13
CA LYS A 96 14.50 5.53 -2.46
C LYS A 96 15.92 5.05 -2.22
N HIS A 97 16.08 4.04 -1.37
CA HIS A 97 17.35 3.50 -0.94
C HIS A 97 17.70 2.16 -1.59
N ILE A 98 16.81 1.63 -2.44
CA ILE A 98 16.98 0.38 -3.19
C ILE A 98 17.16 0.74 -4.66
N LEU A 99 18.40 0.69 -5.13
CA LEU A 99 18.81 1.11 -6.46
C LEU A 99 18.86 -0.11 -7.41
N PRO A 100 18.37 0.03 -8.67
CA PRO A 100 18.52 -1.02 -9.67
C PRO A 100 20.00 -1.33 -9.95
N LEU A 101 20.37 -2.61 -10.11
CA LEU A 101 21.74 -3.02 -10.44
C LEU A 101 22.21 -2.57 -11.84
N ASP A 102 21.29 -2.18 -12.74
CA ASP A 102 21.55 -1.83 -14.15
C ASP A 102 21.88 -0.33 -14.38
N SER A 103 22.34 0.41 -13.38
CA SER A 103 22.71 1.81 -13.58
C SER A 103 24.10 2.09 -13.03
N ASP A 104 25.02 2.27 -13.96
CA ASP A 104 26.32 2.89 -13.75
C ASP A 104 26.18 4.26 -13.09
N GLU A 105 27.13 4.55 -12.21
CA GLU A 105 27.36 5.73 -11.38
C GLU A 105 26.51 7.00 -11.62
N VAL A 106 25.81 7.47 -10.57
CA VAL A 106 25.65 8.91 -10.33
C VAL A 106 25.64 9.27 -8.83
N LYS A 107 26.80 9.82 -8.45
CA LYS A 107 27.18 10.71 -7.36
C LYS A 107 26.04 11.46 -6.65
N SER A 108 26.05 11.34 -5.32
CA SER A 108 25.37 12.19 -4.34
C SER A 108 25.53 13.68 -4.64
N THR A 109 24.43 14.43 -4.64
CA THR A 109 24.41 15.83 -4.18
C THR A 109 23.06 16.11 -3.53
N GLU A 110 23.12 16.49 -2.26
CA GLU A 110 22.03 17.08 -1.49
C GLU A 110 21.46 18.31 -2.20
N LYS A 111 20.14 18.48 -2.24
CA LYS A 111 19.49 19.81 -2.16
C LYS A 111 18.15 19.74 -1.43
N GLU A 112 18.01 20.70 -0.53
CA GLU A 112 16.97 20.94 0.47
C GLU A 112 15.55 21.17 -0.06
N LYS A 113 14.60 21.06 0.87
CA LYS A 113 13.19 21.53 0.80
C LYS A 113 13.09 23.01 0.38
N PRO A 114 11.92 23.41 -0.13
CA PRO A 114 11.06 24.27 0.69
C PRO A 114 9.61 23.75 0.85
N ARG A 115 8.99 24.17 1.96
CA ARG A 115 7.58 23.97 2.36
C ARG A 115 6.68 25.15 1.93
N LYS A 116 5.36 24.89 1.97
CA LYS A 116 4.12 25.75 1.99
C LYS A 116 3.33 25.78 0.67
N HIS A 117 2.09 25.25 0.65
CA HIS A 117 0.78 25.85 1.04
C HIS A 117 0.37 26.91 0.02
N GLU A 118 -0.70 26.73 -0.76
CA GLU A 118 -2.09 27.09 -0.41
C GLU A 118 -3.15 26.38 -1.29
N ARG A 119 -4.38 26.42 -0.80
CA ARG A 119 -5.64 25.90 -1.34
C ARG A 119 -6.37 27.01 -2.09
N GLU A 120 -7.10 26.68 -3.16
CA GLU A 120 -8.37 27.27 -3.67
C GLU A 120 -8.49 26.90 -5.16
N GLU A 121 -9.31 25.90 -5.50
CA GLU A 121 -10.71 25.96 -6.01
C GLU A 121 -10.83 26.27 -7.51
N ASP A 122 -11.59 25.39 -8.18
CA ASP A 122 -11.98 25.24 -9.60
C ASP A 122 -12.48 26.55 -10.29
N PRO A 123 -12.52 26.69 -11.64
CA PRO A 123 -13.27 25.75 -12.49
C PRO A 123 -12.74 25.46 -13.93
N ASP A 124 -13.23 24.34 -14.45
CA ASP A 124 -13.75 24.16 -15.83
C ASP A 124 -12.88 23.50 -16.93
N GLU A 125 -13.44 22.39 -17.40
CA GLU A 125 -13.40 21.70 -18.70
C GLU A 125 -12.12 21.37 -19.50
N ALA A 126 -12.05 20.06 -19.78
CA ALA A 126 -11.81 19.42 -21.08
C ALA A 126 -10.41 19.48 -21.72
N LYS A 127 -9.70 18.35 -21.63
CA LYS A 127 -9.36 17.48 -22.77
C LYS A 127 -8.59 16.24 -22.33
N GLY A 128 -9.32 15.13 -22.16
CA GLY A 128 -8.76 13.81 -21.94
C GLY A 128 -8.01 13.32 -23.18
N LYS A 129 -6.72 12.98 -23.02
CA LYS A 129 -5.99 12.13 -23.96
C LYS A 129 -6.00 10.70 -23.43
N GLU A 130 -6.77 9.86 -24.12
CA GLU A 130 -6.75 8.41 -23.98
C GLU A 130 -5.33 7.85 -24.10
N LYS A 131 -4.92 7.09 -23.08
CA LYS A 131 -3.91 6.04 -23.24
C LYS A 131 -4.48 4.73 -22.72
N ARG A 132 -4.97 3.93 -23.67
CA ARG A 132 -5.05 2.44 -23.66
C ARG A 132 -4.94 1.77 -22.28
N GLN A 133 -6.08 1.49 -21.66
CA GLN A 133 -6.23 0.43 -20.67
C GLN A 133 -7.45 -0.44 -21.02
N LYS A 134 -7.32 -1.23 -22.08
CA LYS A 134 -8.37 -2.03 -22.72
C LYS A 134 -8.96 -3.18 -21.88
N GLY A 135 -8.64 -3.28 -20.58
CA GLY A 135 -9.12 -4.35 -19.71
C GLY A 135 -9.74 -3.92 -18.38
N PHE A 136 -9.55 -2.66 -17.96
CA PHE A 136 -10.05 -2.17 -16.66
C PHE A 136 -11.32 -1.30 -16.78
N LEU A 137 -11.61 -0.83 -18.00
CA LEU A 137 -12.75 0.03 -18.33
C LEU A 137 -13.85 -0.70 -19.10
N ALA A 138 -13.82 -2.04 -19.14
CA ALA A 138 -14.88 -2.80 -19.78
C ALA A 138 -16.20 -2.56 -19.02
N PRO A 139 -17.29 -2.17 -19.72
CA PRO A 139 -18.61 -2.09 -19.11
C PRO A 139 -19.04 -3.48 -18.67
N LEU A 140 -19.53 -3.58 -17.43
CA LEU A 140 -20.06 -4.82 -16.85
C LEU A 140 -21.55 -4.66 -16.63
N GLN A 141 -22.30 -5.69 -17.00
CA GLN A 141 -23.72 -5.81 -16.68
C GLN A 141 -23.88 -5.96 -15.17
N LEU A 142 -24.74 -5.15 -14.58
CA LEU A 142 -25.04 -5.15 -13.15
C LEU A 142 -26.30 -5.97 -12.88
N SER A 143 -26.34 -6.67 -11.74
CA SER A 143 -27.57 -7.31 -11.26
C SER A 143 -28.64 -6.28 -10.90
N ASP A 144 -29.92 -6.65 -11.01
CA ASP A 144 -31.07 -5.79 -10.66
C ASP A 144 -30.97 -5.16 -9.26
N ALA A 145 -30.50 -5.94 -8.27
CA ALA A 145 -30.30 -5.46 -6.90
C ALA A 145 -29.28 -4.30 -6.83
N LEU A 146 -28.19 -4.40 -7.58
CA LEU A 146 -27.15 -3.38 -7.63
C LEU A 146 -27.62 -2.13 -8.42
N VAL A 147 -28.40 -2.33 -9.49
CA VAL A 147 -29.02 -1.21 -10.23
C VAL A 147 -30.03 -0.46 -9.33
N LYS A 148 -30.87 -1.20 -8.60
CA LYS A 148 -31.82 -0.63 -7.63
C LYS A 148 -31.11 0.15 -6.53
N PHE A 149 -29.99 -0.38 -6.01
CA PHE A 149 -29.18 0.30 -5.01
C PHE A 149 -28.58 1.62 -5.52
N LEU A 150 -28.03 1.63 -6.74
CA LEU A 150 -27.43 2.83 -7.33
C LEU A 150 -28.47 3.89 -7.70
N GLY A 151 -29.70 3.49 -8.03
CA GLY A 151 -30.81 4.41 -8.30
C GLY A 151 -30.65 5.27 -9.56
N THR A 152 -29.61 5.05 -10.37
CA THR A 152 -29.33 5.83 -11.59
C THR A 152 -29.96 5.26 -12.85
N GLY A 153 -30.56 4.07 -12.78
CA GLY A 153 -31.14 3.37 -13.94
C GLY A 153 -30.11 2.81 -14.93
N GLU A 154 -28.82 2.92 -14.63
CA GLU A 154 -27.74 2.39 -15.46
C GLU A 154 -27.51 0.91 -15.13
N ASN A 155 -27.68 0.05 -16.12
CA ASN A 155 -27.46 -1.40 -16.04
C ASN A 155 -26.03 -1.82 -16.45
N GLU A 156 -25.28 -0.92 -17.07
CA GLU A 156 -23.91 -1.17 -17.53
C GLU A 156 -22.95 -0.12 -16.97
N LEU A 157 -22.06 -0.54 -16.09
CA LEU A 157 -21.03 0.34 -15.54
C LEU A 157 -19.69 -0.37 -15.47
N THR A 158 -18.61 0.42 -15.54
CA THR A 158 -17.28 -0.13 -15.26
C THR A 158 -17.15 -0.47 -13.78
N ARG A 159 -16.36 -1.49 -13.48
CA ARG A 159 -16.07 -1.92 -12.10
C ARG A 159 -15.58 -0.76 -11.21
N ALA A 160 -14.77 0.13 -11.79
CA ALA A 160 -14.23 1.29 -11.07
C ALA A 160 -15.31 2.29 -10.65
N VAL A 161 -16.29 2.57 -11.54
CA VAL A 161 -17.39 3.49 -11.26
C VAL A 161 -18.30 2.93 -10.16
N VAL A 162 -18.65 1.65 -10.22
CA VAL A 162 -19.47 0.99 -9.18
C VAL A 162 -18.78 1.03 -7.83
N ILE A 163 -17.48 0.68 -7.77
CA ILE A 163 -16.70 0.74 -6.53
C ILE A 163 -16.68 2.17 -5.99
N LYS A 164 -16.45 3.17 -6.85
CA LYS A 164 -16.45 4.58 -6.44
C LYS A 164 -17.79 4.97 -5.80
N ARG A 165 -18.91 4.74 -6.49
CA ARG A 165 -20.25 5.07 -5.98
C ARG A 165 -20.58 4.35 -4.67
N MET A 166 -20.18 3.08 -4.54
CA MET A 166 -20.33 2.33 -3.30
C MET A 166 -19.58 3.00 -2.14
N TRP A 167 -18.34 3.46 -2.37
CA TRP A 167 -17.56 4.17 -1.36
C TRP A 167 -18.11 5.55 -1.03
N ASP A 168 -18.62 6.27 -2.02
CA ASP A 168 -19.24 7.57 -1.81
C ASP A 168 -20.46 7.42 -0.90
N TYR A 169 -21.33 6.43 -1.17
CA TYR A 169 -22.47 6.10 -0.30
C TYR A 169 -22.06 5.76 1.14
N ILE A 170 -21.04 4.90 1.31
CA ILE A 170 -20.53 4.49 2.64
C ILE A 170 -20.04 5.71 3.44
N LYS A 171 -19.41 6.69 2.77
CA LYS A 171 -18.89 7.90 3.43
C LYS A 171 -20.00 8.89 3.74
N GLU A 172 -20.91 9.15 2.81
CA GLU A 172 -22.04 10.06 2.99
C GLU A 172 -22.94 9.62 4.15
N ASN A 173 -23.14 8.31 4.31
CA ASN A 173 -23.94 7.74 5.39
C ASN A 173 -23.12 7.40 6.65
N ASN A 174 -21.84 7.75 6.70
CA ASN A 174 -20.93 7.49 7.82
C ASN A 174 -20.94 6.03 8.32
N LEU A 175 -20.99 5.08 7.39
CA LEU A 175 -21.16 3.65 7.69
C LEU A 175 -19.85 2.94 8.05
N GLN A 176 -18.75 3.67 8.24
CA GLN A 176 -17.49 3.09 8.72
C GLN A 176 -17.52 3.01 10.24
N ASP A 177 -17.05 1.88 10.79
CA ASP A 177 -16.94 1.68 12.23
C ASP A 177 -15.97 2.73 12.81
N PRO A 178 -16.39 3.52 13.82
CA PRO A 178 -15.55 4.57 14.39
C PRO A 178 -14.31 4.02 15.10
N ALA A 179 -14.35 2.77 15.60
CA ALA A 179 -13.22 2.11 16.23
C ALA A 179 -12.28 1.44 15.21
N ASP A 180 -12.83 0.96 14.09
CA ASP A 180 -12.05 0.41 12.98
C ASP A 180 -12.56 0.92 11.63
N LYS A 181 -11.95 1.98 11.10
CA LYS A 181 -12.29 2.56 9.78
C LYS A 181 -12.17 1.59 8.61
N ARG A 182 -11.60 0.40 8.82
CA ARG A 182 -11.56 -0.67 7.81
C ARG A 182 -12.78 -1.56 7.84
N LYS A 183 -13.65 -1.46 8.84
CA LYS A 183 -14.91 -2.18 8.94
C LYS A 183 -16.06 -1.25 8.54
N VAL A 184 -16.94 -1.76 7.71
CA VAL A 184 -18.17 -1.08 7.27
C VAL A 184 -19.34 -1.78 7.94
N ILE A 185 -20.22 -1.00 8.55
CA ILE A 185 -21.46 -1.42 9.18
C ILE A 185 -22.58 -1.22 8.15
N CYS A 186 -23.21 -2.30 7.72
CA CYS A 186 -24.24 -2.22 6.70
C CYS A 186 -25.52 -1.60 7.29
N ASP A 187 -26.05 -0.61 6.58
CA ASP A 187 -27.40 -0.11 6.78
C ASP A 187 -28.42 -1.04 6.09
N GLU A 188 -29.71 -0.69 6.13
CA GLU A 188 -30.77 -1.50 5.52
C GLU A 188 -30.53 -1.76 4.02
N LYS A 189 -30.06 -0.76 3.27
CA LYS A 189 -29.79 -0.90 1.83
C LYS A 189 -28.60 -1.80 1.54
N LEU A 190 -27.50 -1.66 2.29
CA LEU A 190 -26.33 -2.54 2.12
C LEU A 190 -26.62 -3.96 2.60
N LYS A 191 -27.47 -4.13 3.62
CA LYS A 191 -27.95 -5.46 4.05
C LYS A 191 -28.82 -6.11 2.99
N GLU A 192 -29.72 -5.36 2.34
CA GLU A 192 -30.52 -5.87 1.21
C GLU A 192 -29.63 -6.27 0.02
N LEU A 193 -28.55 -5.52 -0.25
CA LEU A 193 -27.66 -5.80 -1.37
C LEU A 193 -26.70 -6.96 -1.11
N PHE A 194 -26.02 -6.99 0.04
CA PHE A 194 -24.92 -7.92 0.32
C PHE A 194 -25.29 -9.05 1.29
N GLU A 195 -26.46 -8.99 1.92
CA GLU A 195 -26.92 -9.98 2.91
C GLU A 195 -25.95 -10.17 4.09
N VAL A 196 -25.17 -9.13 4.42
CA VAL A 196 -24.22 -9.13 5.54
C VAL A 196 -24.43 -7.93 6.44
N GLU A 197 -24.22 -8.13 7.75
CA GLU A 197 -24.36 -7.04 8.73
C GLU A 197 -23.14 -6.10 8.75
N THR A 198 -21.94 -6.64 8.56
CA THR A 198 -20.71 -5.87 8.49
C THR A 198 -19.74 -6.53 7.52
N PHE A 199 -18.86 -5.76 6.89
CA PHE A 199 -17.78 -6.29 6.06
C PHE A 199 -16.51 -5.45 6.19
N HIS A 200 -15.39 -5.97 5.72
CA HIS A 200 -14.13 -5.24 5.71
C HIS A 200 -14.01 -4.43 4.41
N GLY A 201 -13.57 -3.17 4.44
CA GLY A 201 -13.52 -2.29 3.27
C GLY A 201 -12.78 -2.89 2.07
N PHE A 202 -11.72 -3.67 2.31
CA PHE A 202 -10.98 -4.36 1.26
C PHE A 202 -11.76 -5.52 0.60
N THR A 203 -12.85 -6.00 1.22
CA THR A 203 -13.71 -7.06 0.66
C THR A 203 -14.87 -6.52 -0.16
N VAL A 204 -15.12 -5.19 -0.20
CA VAL A 204 -16.21 -4.59 -1.00
C VAL A 204 -16.13 -4.99 -2.47
N THR A 205 -14.92 -5.04 -3.00
CA THR A 205 -14.62 -5.44 -4.38
C THR A 205 -15.00 -6.91 -4.64
N LYS A 206 -14.89 -7.77 -3.63
CA LYS A 206 -15.31 -9.18 -3.70
C LYS A 206 -16.83 -9.31 -3.61
N LEU A 207 -17.48 -8.58 -2.71
CA LEU A 207 -18.94 -8.57 -2.57
C LEU A 207 -19.60 -8.08 -3.86
N LEU A 208 -19.14 -6.95 -4.39
CA LEU A 208 -19.60 -6.42 -5.68
C LEU A 208 -19.38 -7.39 -6.85
N ALA A 209 -18.37 -8.27 -6.77
CA ALA A 209 -18.12 -9.24 -7.83
C ALA A 209 -19.25 -10.26 -8.01
N ALA A 210 -20.04 -10.55 -6.97
CA ALA A 210 -21.21 -11.41 -7.06
C ALA A 210 -22.36 -10.76 -7.86
N HIS A 211 -22.36 -9.44 -7.95
CA HIS A 211 -23.39 -8.64 -8.64
C HIS A 211 -22.98 -8.20 -10.05
N PHE A 212 -21.79 -8.60 -10.51
CA PHE A 212 -21.39 -8.41 -11.90
C PHE A 212 -21.73 -9.67 -12.69
N LEU A 213 -22.67 -9.54 -13.61
CA LEU A 213 -23.03 -10.61 -14.50
C LEU A 213 -21.87 -10.78 -15.49
N LYS A 214 -21.29 -11.98 -15.52
CA LYS A 214 -20.31 -12.33 -16.55
C LYS A 214 -21.09 -12.50 -17.85
N SER A 215 -20.86 -11.60 -18.81
CA SER A 215 -21.19 -11.83 -20.21
C SER A 215 -20.30 -12.91 -20.82
#